data_AF-A0A1G6DPU9-F1
#
_entry.id   AF-A0A1G6DPU9-F1
#
_cell.length_a   1.000
_cell.length_b   1.000
_cell.length_c   1.000
_cell.angle_alpha   90.00
_cell.angle_beta   90.00
_cell.angle_gamma   90.00
#
_symmetry.space_group_name_H-M   'P 1'
#
loop_
_entity.id
_entity.type
_entity.pdbx_description
1 polymer ?
#
loop_
_entity_poly.entity_id
_entity_poly.type
_entity_poly.pdbx_seq_one_letter_code
_entity_poly.pdbx_strand_id
1 'polypeptide(L)'
;MAGYGVPETDIATVIGIDPKTLRRHYRQELDTGHIKANSKVAENLFRKATGDGRESVVAAIFWLKTRARWKETMVNEVRVASADPLSQLLEQVAETGRRIHDPRGADA
;
A
#
# COMPACT_ATOMS: atom_id res chain seq x y z
N MET A 1 -8.87 16.22 -16.59
CA MET A 1 -9.69 14.98 -16.55
C MET A 1 -8.85 13.76 -16.21
N ALA A 2 -7.72 13.50 -16.90
CA ALA A 2 -6.85 12.35 -16.63
C ALA A 2 -6.40 12.23 -15.16
N GLY A 3 -6.01 13.36 -14.54
CA GLY A 3 -5.62 13.36 -13.12
C GLY A 3 -6.71 12.93 -12.13
N TYR A 4 -7.98 13.01 -12.52
CA TYR A 4 -9.10 12.59 -11.67
C TYR A 4 -9.43 11.10 -11.84
N GLY A 5 -8.75 10.39 -12.75
CA GLY A 5 -8.98 8.98 -13.01
C GLY A 5 -10.01 8.67 -14.08
N VAL A 6 -10.42 9.65 -14.88
CA VAL A 6 -11.32 9.42 -16.00
C VAL A 6 -10.59 8.58 -17.06
N PRO A 7 -11.18 7.50 -17.58
CA PRO A 7 -10.58 6.71 -18.65
C PRO A 7 -10.25 7.55 -19.88
N GLU A 8 -9.13 7.27 -20.54
CA GLU A 8 -8.69 8.03 -21.72
C GLU A 8 -9.72 8.00 -22.87
N THR A 9 -10.46 6.90 -23.01
CA THR A 9 -11.54 6.76 -23.99
C THR A 9 -12.65 7.77 -23.73
N ASP A 10 -13.05 7.91 -22.47
CA ASP A 10 -14.12 8.82 -22.08
C ASP A 10 -13.66 10.27 -22.19
N ILE A 11 -12.39 10.54 -21.86
CA ILE A 11 -11.76 11.85 -22.10
C ILE A 11 -11.79 12.18 -23.60
N ALA A 12 -11.44 11.22 -24.45
CA ALA A 12 -11.46 11.40 -25.90
C ALA A 12 -12.89 11.67 -26.42
N THR A 13 -13.88 10.96 -25.90
CA THR A 13 -15.31 11.18 -26.19
C THR A 13 -15.76 12.58 -25.77
N VAL A 14 -15.41 13.05 -24.57
CA VAL A 14 -15.77 14.40 -24.10
C VAL A 14 -15.12 15.49 -24.95
N ILE A 15 -13.88 15.28 -25.38
CA ILE A 15 -13.15 16.25 -26.21
C ILE A 15 -13.57 16.17 -27.70
N GLY A 16 -14.18 15.06 -28.13
CA GLY A 16 -14.61 14.85 -29.51
C GLY A 16 -13.48 14.46 -30.46
N ILE A 17 -12.46 13.76 -29.98
CA ILE A 17 -11.33 13.29 -30.79
C ILE A 17 -11.13 11.78 -30.67
N ASP A 18 -10.45 11.19 -31.65
CA ASP A 18 -10.07 9.77 -31.58
C ASP A 18 -9.09 9.52 -30.41
N PRO A 19 -9.24 8.41 -29.64
CA PRO A 19 -8.34 8.07 -28.53
C PRO A 19 -6.86 7.99 -28.91
N LYS A 20 -6.53 7.60 -30.15
CA LYS A 20 -5.14 7.60 -30.65
C LYS A 20 -4.62 9.03 -30.81
N THR A 21 -5.45 9.94 -31.29
CA THR A 21 -5.14 11.38 -31.38
C THR A 21 -4.92 11.97 -29.99
N LEU A 22 -5.78 11.63 -29.01
CA LEU A 22 -5.59 12.04 -27.63
C LEU A 22 -4.20 11.62 -27.10
N ARG A 23 -3.83 10.35 -27.27
CA ARG A 23 -2.53 9.83 -26.83
C ARG A 23 -1.34 10.46 -27.55
N ARG A 24 -1.50 10.85 -28.82
CA ARG A 24 -0.43 11.49 -29.60
C ARG A 24 -0.16 12.92 -29.16
N HIS A 25 -1.21 13.68 -28.86
CA HIS A 25 -1.11 15.12 -28.62
C HIS A 25 -1.10 15.51 -27.14
N TYR A 26 -1.66 14.67 -26.26
CA TYR A 26 -1.80 14.96 -24.83
C TYR A 26 -1.05 13.95 -23.96
N ARG A 27 0.01 13.34 -24.49
CA ARG A 27 0.74 12.28 -23.79
C ARG A 27 1.26 12.75 -22.44
N GLN A 28 1.82 13.96 -22.40
CA GLN A 28 2.37 14.55 -21.19
C GLN A 28 1.28 14.77 -20.13
N GLU A 29 0.09 15.24 -20.52
CA GLU A 29 -1.04 15.44 -19.60
C GLU A 29 -1.59 14.12 -19.06
N LEU A 30 -1.64 13.07 -19.90
CA LEU A 30 -2.04 11.73 -19.48
C LEU A 30 -1.05 11.15 -18.47
N ASP A 31 0.24 11.26 -18.76
CA ASP A 31 1.32 10.73 -17.92
C ASP A 31 1.46 11.54 -16.61
N THR A 32 1.31 12.87 -16.65
CA THR A 32 1.55 13.73 -15.46
C THR A 32 0.28 14.07 -14.68
N GLY A 33 -0.91 13.81 -15.23
CA GLY A 33 -2.17 14.25 -14.64
C GLY A 33 -2.39 13.69 -13.23
N HIS A 34 -2.09 12.40 -13.02
CA HIS A 34 -2.24 11.76 -11.72
C HIS A 34 -1.25 12.31 -10.67
N ILE A 35 -0.02 12.64 -11.10
CA ILE A 35 1.01 13.25 -10.24
C ILE A 35 0.50 14.61 -9.75
N LYS A 36 0.07 15.47 -10.67
CA LYS A 36 -0.45 16.81 -10.35
C LYS A 36 -1.66 16.75 -9.42
N ALA A 37 -2.58 15.82 -9.66
CA ALA A 37 -3.76 15.63 -8.81
C ALA A 37 -3.37 15.15 -7.40
N ASN A 38 -2.48 14.15 -7.29
CA ASN A 38 -2.02 13.65 -6.00
C ASN A 38 -1.29 14.73 -5.19
N SER A 39 -0.40 15.51 -5.82
CA SER A 39 0.28 16.63 -5.15
C SER A 39 -0.69 17.67 -4.61
N LYS A 40 -1.73 18.03 -5.38
CA LYS A 40 -2.73 19.02 -4.96
C LYS A 40 -3.57 18.53 -3.77
N VAL A 41 -3.92 17.24 -3.75
CA VAL A 41 -4.63 16.65 -2.61
C VAL A 41 -3.73 16.54 -1.37
N ALA A 42 -2.45 16.18 -1.56
CA ALA A 42 -1.47 16.15 -0.47
C ALA A 42 -1.25 17.55 0.15
N GLU A 43 -1.09 18.59 -0.67
CA GLU A 43 -0.98 19.98 -0.23
C GLU A 43 -2.24 20.42 0.54
N ASN A 44 -3.41 20.07 0.04
CA ASN A 44 -4.67 20.35 0.72
C ASN A 44 -4.75 19.68 2.10
N LEU A 45 -4.37 18.41 2.20
CA LEU A 45 -4.35 17.68 3.46
C LEU A 45 -3.34 18.28 4.44
N PHE A 46 -2.15 18.66 3.97
CA PHE A 46 -1.13 19.33 4.78
C PHE A 46 -1.68 20.62 5.38
N ARG A 47 -2.24 21.51 4.56
CA ARG A 47 -2.83 22.77 5.03
C ARG A 47 -3.95 22.57 6.06
N LYS A 48 -4.75 21.50 5.89
CA LYS A 48 -5.81 21.14 6.86
C LYS A 48 -5.25 20.54 8.14
N ALA A 49 -4.11 19.85 8.08
CA ALA A 49 -3.44 19.31 9.26
C ALA A 49 -2.67 20.38 10.05
N THR A 50 -2.24 21.47 9.41
CA THR A 50 -1.44 22.54 10.02
C THR A 50 -2.20 23.85 10.26
N GLY A 51 -3.53 23.87 10.12
CA GLY A 51 -4.36 25.06 10.33
C GLY A 51 -5.71 24.72 10.98
N ASP A 52 -6.54 25.73 11.24
CA ASP A 52 -7.75 25.59 12.07
C ASP A 52 -9.04 25.21 11.30
N GLY A 53 -8.96 25.01 9.98
CA GLY A 53 -10.11 24.76 9.11
C GLY A 53 -10.50 23.29 8.97
N ARG A 54 -11.61 22.88 9.60
CA ARG A 54 -12.24 21.56 9.41
C ARG A 54 -13.11 21.53 8.16
N GLU A 55 -12.52 21.27 7.00
CA GLU A 55 -13.31 20.75 5.86
C GLU A 55 -12.71 19.43 5.37
N SER A 56 -13.54 18.58 4.79
CA SER A 56 -13.36 17.14 4.51
C SER A 56 -11.92 16.58 4.42
N VAL A 57 -11.25 16.47 5.58
CA VAL A 57 -9.97 15.76 5.76
C VAL A 57 -10.11 14.28 5.35
N VAL A 58 -11.27 13.69 5.63
CA VAL A 58 -11.58 12.30 5.31
C VAL A 58 -11.51 12.02 3.81
N ALA A 59 -12.05 12.91 2.97
CA ALA A 59 -11.97 12.73 1.51
C ALA A 59 -10.53 12.81 0.99
N ALA A 60 -9.71 13.72 1.54
CA ALA A 60 -8.31 13.83 1.17
C ALA A 60 -7.49 12.60 1.61
N ILE A 61 -7.71 12.09 2.83
CA ILE A 61 -7.10 10.84 3.30
C ILE A 61 -7.52 9.66 2.42
N PHE A 62 -8.81 9.52 2.13
CA PHE A 62 -9.33 8.47 1.26
C PHE A 62 -8.68 8.51 -0.13
N TRP A 63 -8.56 9.70 -0.74
CA TRP A 63 -7.90 9.87 -2.03
C TRP A 63 -6.44 9.43 -1.99
N LEU A 64 -5.66 9.87 -1.00
CA LEU A 64 -4.24 9.55 -0.92
C LEU A 64 -4.01 8.05 -0.68
N LYS A 65 -4.86 7.41 0.11
CA LYS A 65 -4.82 5.93 0.28
C LYS A 65 -5.13 5.20 -1.01
N THR A 66 -6.24 5.55 -1.69
CA THR A 66 -6.74 4.78 -2.84
C THR A 66 -6.04 5.09 -4.15
N ARG A 67 -5.68 6.35 -4.40
CA ARG A 67 -5.11 6.82 -5.67
C ARG A 67 -3.62 7.12 -5.61
N ALA A 68 -3.13 7.70 -4.51
CA ALA A 68 -1.68 7.90 -4.32
C ALA A 68 -0.98 6.67 -3.73
N ARG A 69 -1.74 5.63 -3.37
CA ARG A 69 -1.25 4.36 -2.81
C ARG A 69 -0.48 4.53 -1.49
N TRP A 70 -0.79 5.60 -0.76
CA TRP A 70 -0.19 5.84 0.55
C TRP A 70 -0.78 4.87 1.56
N LYS A 71 0.08 4.27 2.37
CA LYS A 71 -0.30 3.31 3.40
C LYS A 71 0.41 3.63 4.69
N GLU A 72 -0.24 3.32 5.79
CA GLU A 72 0.37 3.38 7.10
C GLU A 72 1.33 2.21 7.27
N THR A 73 2.43 2.44 7.98
CA THR A 73 3.33 1.36 8.42
C THR A 73 2.80 0.83 9.74
N MET A 74 2.46 -0.46 9.78
CA MET A 74 2.14 -1.15 11.03
C MET A 74 3.41 -1.80 11.58
N VAL A 75 3.73 -1.50 12.83
CA VAL A 75 4.81 -2.15 13.57
C VAL A 75 4.16 -3.02 14.64
N ASN A 76 4.32 -4.33 14.50
CA ASN A 76 3.82 -5.30 15.47
C ASN A 76 5.01 -5.81 16.29
N GLU A 77 5.11 -5.39 17.54
CA GLU A 77 6.07 -5.95 18.49
C GLU A 77 5.63 -7.37 18.87
N VAL A 78 6.22 -8.39 18.24
CA VAL A 78 6.02 -9.78 18.64
C VAL A 78 6.99 -10.10 19.76
N ARG A 79 6.47 -10.25 20.98
CA ARG A 79 7.23 -10.75 22.11
C ARG A 79 7.01 -12.26 22.21
N VAL A 80 8.07 -13.03 21.98
CA VAL A 80 8.06 -14.47 22.21
C VAL A 80 8.27 -14.70 23.71
N ALA A 81 7.24 -15.17 24.40
CA ALA A 81 7.42 -15.72 25.74
C ALA A 81 8.16 -17.06 25.62
N SER A 82 9.02 -17.41 26.57
CA SER A 82 9.72 -18.71 26.57
C SER A 82 8.79 -19.92 26.59
N ALA A 83 7.50 -19.72 26.90
CA ALA A 83 6.45 -20.73 26.86
C ALA A 83 5.52 -20.62 25.64
N ASP A 84 5.89 -19.87 24.60
CA ASP A 84 5.10 -19.79 23.36
C ASP A 84 4.99 -21.20 22.70
N PRO A 85 3.78 -21.66 22.35
CA PRO A 85 3.57 -22.93 21.64
C PRO A 85 4.48 -23.14 20.42
N LEU A 86 4.85 -22.07 19.72
CA LEU A 86 5.78 -22.18 18.59
C LEU A 86 7.19 -22.57 19.05
N SER A 87 7.67 -21.96 20.12
CA SER A 87 8.97 -22.28 20.74
C SER A 87 8.99 -23.73 21.24
N GLN A 88 7.91 -24.16 21.90
CA GLN A 88 7.77 -25.54 22.39
C GLN A 88 7.76 -26.56 21.24
N LEU A 89 7.08 -26.25 20.13
CA LEU A 89 7.06 -27.11 18.95
C LEU A 89 8.45 -27.23 18.31
N LEU A 90 9.17 -26.11 18.19
CA LEU A 90 10.52 -26.09 17.64
C LEU A 90 11.50 -26.91 18.51
N GLU A 91 11.37 -26.84 19.83
CA GLU A 91 12.13 -27.67 20.77
C GLU A 91 11.81 -29.17 20.62
N GLN A 92 10.53 -29.54 20.53
CA GLN A 92 10.10 -30.93 20.32
C GLN A 92 10.61 -31.52 19.00
N VAL A 93 10.58 -30.73 17.92
CA VAL A 93 11.12 -31.15 16.61
C VAL A 93 12.64 -31.34 16.71
N ALA A 94 13.35 -30.43 17.39
CA ALA A 94 14.80 -30.56 17.59
C ALA A 94 15.16 -31.80 18.42
N GLU A 95 14.40 -32.11 19.48
CA GLU A 95 14.59 -33.34 20.27
C GLU A 95 14.31 -34.61 19.47
N THR A 96 13.23 -34.61 18.68
CA THR A 96 12.88 -35.75 17.83
C THR A 96 13.95 -35.99 16.77
N GLY A 97 14.46 -34.93 16.16
CA GLY A 97 15.58 -35.00 15.20
C GLY A 97 16.87 -35.55 15.82
N ARG A 98 17.21 -35.13 17.04
CA ARG A 98 18.37 -35.68 17.78
C ARG A 98 18.22 -37.18 18.04
N ARG A 99 17.03 -37.64 18.44
CA ARG A 99 16.74 -39.06 18.68
C ARG A 99 16.87 -39.92 17.41
N ILE A 100 16.48 -39.39 16.26
CA ILE A 100 16.63 -40.09 14.97
C ILE A 100 18.12 -40.19 14.58
N HIS A 101 18.92 -39.18 14.90
CA HIS A 101 20.31 -39.08 14.43
C HIS A 101 21.35 -39.72 15.38
N ASP A 102 21.05 -39.91 16.67
CA ASP A 102 21.88 -40.61 17.65
C ASP A 102 21.10 -41.73 18.38
N PRO A 103 21.06 -42.96 17.83
CA PRO A 103 20.27 -44.05 18.40
C PRO A 103 20.93 -44.73 19.62
N ARG A 104 22.14 -44.32 20.05
CA ARG A 104 22.92 -45.02 21.09
C ARG A 104 22.58 -44.64 22.54
N GLY A 105 21.62 -43.74 22.76
CA GLY A 105 21.22 -43.27 24.09
C GLY A 105 19.90 -43.83 24.64
N ALA A 106 19.24 -44.76 23.93
CA ALA A 106 17.90 -45.24 24.32
C ALA A 106 17.88 -46.46 25.25
N ASP A 107 19.02 -47.13 25.47
CA ASP A 107 19.11 -48.42 26.19
C ASP A 107 20.03 -48.39 27.42
N ALA A 108 20.11 -47.28 28.15
CA ALA A 108 20.81 -47.18 29.44
C ALA A 108 19.88 -46.73 30.57
#